data_AF-A0A2H9LK91-F1
#
_entry.id   AF-A0A2H9LK91-F1
#
_cell.length_a   1.000
_cell.length_b   1.000
_cell.length_c   1.000
_cell.angle_alpha   90.00
_cell.angle_beta   90.00
_cell.angle_gamma   90.00
#
_symmetry.space_group_name_H-M   'P 1'
#
loop_
_entity.id
_entity.type
_entity.pdbx_description
1 polymer ?
#
loop_
_entity_poly.entity_id
_entity_poly.type
_entity_poly.pdbx_seq_one_letter_code
_entity_poly.pdbx_strand_id
1 'polypeptide(L)'
;EKTERKKLANERKAKREALREKYGCAFVDGQKIEIANWTAEPSCIFAGRGDHPKRGKWKEGPREEDIILNLSPDSSTPPGNWKGRVWESDRMYLAKWVDKLSGKVKYVWFSDSAFLKQNREKEKFEKAEKLDKKIAIVEKHVLESLDSEDIEQRKTATVCWLILAQNIRVGDEKDPDEADTVGAITLRPEHIKIEGNTLHFDFLGKDSVRWVSQAEASPSITRNIESCSKTCKEYLFEGTDSKKVSRFLSQKMPGLTAKVFRTWRTTKTVQEYLDRSKVGKEDPEYVKKHEAKMANLEAAKVANHKRKIPANFNERLAKKEATLKELEATLKEKIAQRKKTDALVKRIDKARLDTDLTRKTEEYNLGTSLKSYIDPIVYVKWANKVDFDLDNFYSKTLRKKFSWALERKG
;
A
#
# COMPACT_ATOMS: atom_id res chain seq x y z
N GLU A 1 16.24 24.60 29.19
CA GLU A 1 15.15 23.83 28.55
C GLU A 1 15.31 23.48 27.05
N LYS A 2 15.21 24.41 26.07
CA LYS A 2 15.28 24.07 24.62
C LYS A 2 16.65 23.51 24.19
N THR A 3 17.73 24.03 24.77
CA THR A 3 19.12 23.59 24.57
C THR A 3 19.38 22.20 25.15
N GLU A 4 18.87 21.92 26.36
CA GLU A 4 18.99 20.60 27.00
C GLU A 4 18.19 19.52 26.25
N ARG A 5 16.97 19.84 25.82
CA ARG A 5 16.17 18.95 24.96
C ARG A 5 16.92 18.60 23.66
N LYS A 6 17.61 19.58 23.06
CA LYS A 6 18.43 19.37 21.86
C LYS A 6 19.66 18.50 22.15
N LYS A 7 20.33 18.69 23.28
CA LYS A 7 21.47 17.87 23.72
C LYS A 7 21.06 16.41 23.93
N LEU A 8 20.00 16.16 24.71
CA LEU A 8 19.44 14.82 24.93
C LEU A 8 19.02 14.12 23.63
N ALA A 9 18.43 14.87 22.69
CA ALA A 9 18.05 14.33 21.38
C ALA A 9 19.29 13.89 20.57
N ASN A 10 20.36 14.68 20.59
CA ASN A 10 21.62 14.35 19.93
C ASN A 10 22.30 13.12 20.55
N GLU A 11 22.32 13.02 21.89
CA GLU A 11 22.87 11.85 22.59
C GLU A 11 22.09 10.57 22.26
N ARG A 12 20.76 10.62 22.25
CA ARG A 12 19.91 9.49 21.83
C ARG A 12 20.17 9.09 20.38
N LYS A 13 20.38 10.07 19.50
CA LYS A 13 20.71 9.83 18.10
C LYS A 13 22.07 9.13 17.95
N ALA A 14 23.11 9.64 18.63
CA ALA A 14 24.45 9.04 18.59
C ALA A 14 24.45 7.59 19.13
N LYS A 15 23.77 7.33 20.26
CA LYS A 15 23.60 5.97 20.79
C LYS A 15 22.90 5.04 19.79
N ARG A 16 21.85 5.53 19.13
CA ARG A 16 21.12 4.75 18.11
C ARG A 16 21.98 4.47 16.87
N GLU A 17 22.80 5.43 16.45
CA GLU A 17 23.72 5.26 15.31
C GLU A 17 24.80 4.22 15.61
N ALA A 18 25.42 4.27 16.80
CA ALA A 18 26.37 3.25 17.25
C ALA A 18 25.75 1.84 17.31
N LEU A 19 24.53 1.73 17.84
CA LEU A 19 23.80 0.44 17.87
C LEU A 19 23.44 -0.05 16.47
N ARG A 20 23.06 0.86 15.56
CA ARG A 20 22.76 0.51 14.17
C ARG A 20 24.01 0.06 13.41
N GLU A 21 25.17 0.63 13.70
CA GLU A 21 26.43 0.16 13.10
C GLU A 21 26.76 -1.27 13.54
N LYS A 22 26.48 -1.59 14.81
CA LYS A 22 26.71 -2.92 15.39
C LYS A 22 25.68 -3.97 14.97
N TYR A 23 24.38 -3.63 14.96
CA TYR A 23 23.27 -4.58 14.80
C TYR A 23 22.41 -4.35 13.57
N GLY A 24 22.63 -3.26 12.83
CA GLY A 24 21.78 -2.85 11.71
C GLY A 24 22.13 -3.49 10.38
N CYS A 25 23.12 -4.38 10.33
CA CYS A 25 23.49 -5.12 9.13
C CYS A 25 23.71 -6.61 9.41
N ALA A 26 23.52 -7.44 8.40
CA ALA A 26 23.89 -8.84 8.36
C ALA A 26 24.62 -9.15 7.04
N PHE A 27 25.31 -10.29 6.99
CA PHE A 27 25.92 -10.78 5.75
C PHE A 27 25.04 -11.86 5.14
N VAL A 28 24.83 -11.77 3.82
CA VAL A 28 24.17 -12.82 3.02
C VAL A 28 25.01 -13.01 1.77
N ASP A 29 25.46 -14.23 1.52
CA ASP A 29 26.32 -14.60 0.38
C ASP A 29 27.52 -13.64 0.22
N GLY A 30 28.17 -13.31 1.34
CA GLY A 30 29.31 -12.39 1.39
C GLY A 30 28.98 -10.90 1.29
N GLN A 31 27.73 -10.53 1.03
CA GLN A 31 27.31 -9.13 0.91
C GLN A 31 26.75 -8.58 2.22
N LYS A 32 27.19 -7.39 2.62
CA LYS A 32 26.66 -6.67 3.79
C LYS A 32 25.31 -6.02 3.46
N ILE A 33 24.23 -6.50 4.08
CA ILE A 33 22.85 -6.08 3.84
C ILE A 33 22.29 -5.40 5.10
N GLU A 34 21.57 -4.29 4.91
CA GLU A 34 20.89 -3.58 5.98
C GLU A 34 19.65 -4.34 6.51
N ILE A 35 19.44 -4.30 7.82
CA ILE A 35 18.29 -4.87 8.53
C ILE A 35 17.26 -3.77 8.81
N ALA A 36 15.99 -4.02 8.48
CA ALA A 36 14.91 -3.05 8.63
C ALA A 36 14.56 -2.77 10.10
N ASN A 37 14.31 -3.85 10.85
CA ASN A 37 13.81 -3.82 12.23
C ASN A 37 14.75 -4.63 13.15
N TRP A 38 15.99 -4.16 13.25
CA TRP A 38 17.04 -4.76 14.10
C TRP A 38 16.77 -4.64 15.61
N THR A 39 15.74 -3.88 16.02
CA THR A 39 15.26 -3.82 17.40
C THR A 39 13.98 -4.65 17.55
N ALA A 40 13.91 -5.47 18.59
CA ALA A 40 12.65 -6.12 18.99
C ALA A 40 11.60 -5.09 19.43
N GLU A 41 10.33 -5.42 19.24
CA GLU A 41 9.21 -4.59 19.74
C GLU A 41 9.25 -4.58 21.28
N PRO A 42 9.35 -3.41 21.94
CA PRO A 42 9.35 -3.36 23.40
C PRO A 42 7.98 -3.74 23.97
N SER A 43 7.95 -4.11 25.25
CA SER A 43 6.69 -4.31 25.96
C SER A 43 5.87 -3.02 25.95
N CYS A 44 4.58 -3.12 25.67
CA CYS A 44 3.72 -1.96 25.47
C CYS A 44 2.24 -2.30 25.70
N ILE A 45 1.40 -1.26 25.70
CA ILE A 45 -0.06 -1.43 25.60
C ILE A 45 -0.41 -1.68 24.13
N PHE A 46 -1.12 -2.77 23.84
CA PHE A 46 -1.48 -3.14 22.49
C PHE A 46 -2.50 -2.17 21.89
N ALA A 47 -2.08 -1.45 20.86
CA ALA A 47 -2.91 -0.50 20.12
C ALA A 47 -3.47 -1.12 18.83
N GLY A 48 -4.31 -2.15 18.95
CA GLY A 48 -5.04 -2.74 17.83
C GLY A 48 -5.90 -1.70 17.09
N ARG A 49 -6.08 -1.84 15.77
CA ARG A 49 -6.89 -0.91 14.94
C ARG A 49 -8.38 -1.27 15.00
N GLY A 50 -9.26 -0.30 14.73
CA GLY A 50 -10.71 -0.52 14.81
C GLY A 50 -11.19 -0.89 16.20
N ASP A 51 -12.22 -1.70 16.32
CA ASP A 51 -12.69 -2.21 17.61
C ASP A 51 -12.04 -3.56 17.94
N HIS A 52 -10.71 -3.59 18.02
CA HIS A 52 -9.98 -4.84 18.22
C HIS A 52 -10.16 -5.36 19.65
N PRO A 53 -10.58 -6.63 19.86
CA PRO A 53 -10.86 -7.19 21.21
C PRO A 53 -9.67 -7.19 22.18
N LYS A 54 -8.43 -7.10 21.66
CA LYS A 54 -7.20 -7.10 22.46
C LYS A 54 -6.66 -5.69 22.71
N ARG A 55 -7.29 -4.64 22.17
CA ARG A 55 -6.85 -3.25 22.38
C ARG A 55 -6.80 -2.93 23.87
N GLY A 56 -5.73 -2.26 24.31
CA GLY A 56 -5.54 -1.89 25.71
C GLY A 56 -4.89 -2.99 26.57
N LYS A 57 -4.82 -4.24 26.09
CA LYS A 57 -4.13 -5.31 26.81
C LYS A 57 -2.62 -5.09 26.83
N TRP A 58 -1.98 -5.54 27.91
CA TRP A 58 -0.53 -5.58 28.00
C TRP A 58 0.04 -6.56 26.98
N LYS A 59 1.02 -6.10 26.20
CA LYS A 59 1.80 -6.92 25.28
C LYS A 59 3.22 -6.95 25.77
N GLU A 60 3.63 -8.11 26.30
CA GLU A 60 5.01 -8.36 26.67
C GLU A 60 5.88 -8.48 25.40
N GLY A 61 7.00 -7.76 25.37
CA GLY A 61 8.02 -7.90 24.34
C GLY A 61 8.78 -9.23 24.45
N PRO A 62 9.44 -9.69 23.38
CA PRO A 62 10.22 -10.92 23.42
C PRO A 62 11.49 -10.75 24.27
N ARG A 63 11.88 -11.83 24.93
CA ARG A 63 13.20 -12.03 25.54
C ARG A 63 14.10 -12.82 24.59
N GLU A 64 15.39 -12.94 24.90
CA GLU A 64 16.33 -13.75 24.11
C GLU A 64 15.83 -15.21 23.98
N GLU A 65 15.31 -15.77 25.08
CA GLU A 65 14.74 -17.12 25.18
C GLU A 65 13.45 -17.33 24.38
N ASP A 66 12.87 -16.26 23.81
CA ASP A 66 11.71 -16.33 22.91
C ASP A 66 12.14 -16.38 21.42
N ILE A 67 13.40 -16.00 21.12
CA ILE A 67 13.86 -15.69 19.76
C ILE A 67 14.58 -16.90 19.15
N ILE A 68 14.13 -17.28 17.95
CA ILE A 68 14.77 -18.27 17.09
C ILE A 68 15.52 -17.54 15.97
N LEU A 69 16.81 -17.83 15.82
CA LEU A 69 17.66 -17.27 14.78
C LEU A 69 17.63 -18.14 13.52
N ASN A 70 17.53 -17.51 12.34
CA ASN A 70 17.66 -18.18 11.05
C ASN A 70 19.03 -17.87 10.45
N LEU A 71 19.95 -18.83 10.56
CA LEU A 71 21.38 -18.64 10.30
C LEU A 71 21.93 -19.81 9.51
N SER A 72 22.73 -19.53 8.47
CA SER A 72 23.38 -20.56 7.64
C SER A 72 24.27 -21.45 8.50
N PRO A 73 24.43 -22.76 8.21
CA PRO A 73 25.17 -23.70 9.07
C PRO A 73 26.61 -23.27 9.39
N ASP A 74 27.27 -22.62 8.45
CA ASP A 74 28.63 -22.10 8.51
C ASP A 74 28.78 -20.78 9.28
N SER A 75 27.68 -20.08 9.58
CA SER A 75 27.73 -18.82 10.32
C SER A 75 27.86 -19.02 11.84
N SER A 76 28.59 -18.10 12.48
CA SER A 76 28.70 -18.03 13.94
C SER A 76 27.38 -17.58 14.56
N THR A 77 26.95 -18.25 15.64
CA THR A 77 25.79 -17.82 16.43
C THR A 77 26.17 -16.57 17.25
N PRO A 78 25.39 -15.47 17.18
CA PRO A 78 25.58 -14.32 18.07
C PRO A 78 25.47 -14.72 19.55
N PRO A 79 26.19 -14.06 20.47
CA PRO A 79 26.06 -14.33 21.90
C PRO A 79 24.64 -13.99 22.39
N GLY A 80 24.08 -14.82 23.27
CA GLY A 80 22.75 -14.64 23.87
C GLY A 80 22.10 -15.96 24.26
N ASN A 81 21.11 -15.91 25.14
CA ASN A 81 20.33 -17.08 25.56
C ASN A 81 19.15 -17.32 24.59
N TRP A 82 19.47 -17.57 23.32
CA TRP A 82 18.47 -17.72 22.26
C TRP A 82 17.62 -18.96 22.45
N LYS A 83 16.33 -18.89 22.09
CA LYS A 83 15.43 -20.06 22.06
C LYS A 83 15.97 -21.20 21.19
N GLY A 84 16.63 -20.85 20.09
CA GLY A 84 17.24 -21.80 19.20
C GLY A 84 17.73 -21.20 17.89
N ARG A 85 18.30 -22.07 17.06
CA ARG A 85 18.79 -21.75 15.72
C ARG A 85 18.16 -22.72 14.73
N VAL A 86 17.76 -22.20 13.59
CA VAL A 86 17.27 -22.97 12.43
C VAL A 86 17.99 -22.51 11.18
N TRP A 87 17.89 -23.32 10.12
CA TRP A 87 18.30 -22.94 8.77
C TRP A 87 17.15 -23.20 7.80
N GLU A 88 16.42 -22.13 7.51
CA GLU A 88 15.34 -22.10 6.52
C GLU A 88 15.80 -21.25 5.33
N SER A 89 16.61 -21.84 4.44
CA SER A 89 17.28 -21.15 3.34
C SER A 89 16.33 -20.53 2.31
N ASP A 90 15.09 -21.02 2.24
CA ASP A 90 14.02 -20.49 1.39
C ASP A 90 13.30 -19.27 2.01
N ARG A 91 13.64 -18.90 3.24
CA ARG A 91 13.02 -17.80 3.99
C ARG A 91 13.98 -16.63 4.18
N MET A 92 13.46 -15.42 3.99
CA MET A 92 14.25 -14.18 4.00
C MET A 92 14.27 -13.44 5.34
N TYR A 93 13.86 -14.07 6.44
CA TYR A 93 13.92 -13.46 7.76
C TYR A 93 15.19 -13.88 8.49
N LEU A 94 15.68 -13.04 9.39
CA LEU A 94 16.90 -13.27 10.18
C LEU A 94 16.63 -13.88 11.55
N ALA A 95 15.51 -13.50 12.15
CA ALA A 95 15.06 -14.02 13.43
C ALA A 95 13.54 -14.02 13.49
N LYS A 96 12.96 -14.89 14.31
CA LYS A 96 11.53 -14.96 14.56
C LYS A 96 11.21 -15.22 16.02
N TRP A 97 10.04 -14.78 16.47
CA TRP A 97 9.50 -15.12 17.80
C TRP A 97 7.97 -15.17 17.73
N VAL A 98 7.34 -15.80 18.71
CA VAL A 98 5.87 -15.80 18.82
C VAL A 98 5.45 -14.64 19.71
N ASP A 99 4.57 -13.78 19.20
CA ASP A 99 3.97 -12.70 19.98
C ASP A 99 3.04 -13.28 21.06
N LYS A 100 3.37 -13.05 22.33
CA LYS A 100 2.68 -13.66 23.48
C LYS A 100 1.19 -13.29 23.58
N LEU A 101 0.79 -12.13 23.07
CA LEU A 101 -0.60 -11.67 23.12
C LEU A 101 -1.46 -12.20 21.96
N SER A 102 -0.90 -12.21 20.76
CA SER A 102 -1.63 -12.59 19.52
C SER A 102 -1.37 -14.01 19.07
N GLY A 103 -0.36 -14.71 19.59
CA GLY A 103 0.07 -16.03 19.12
C GLY A 103 0.74 -16.02 17.75
N LYS A 104 0.90 -14.85 17.11
CA LYS A 104 1.42 -14.73 15.74
C LYS A 104 2.93 -14.65 15.73
N VAL A 105 3.53 -15.27 14.72
CA VAL A 105 4.98 -15.19 14.51
C VAL A 105 5.37 -13.79 14.00
N LYS A 106 6.34 -13.19 14.67
CA LYS A 106 7.01 -11.94 14.33
C LYS A 106 8.39 -12.24 13.77
N TYR A 107 8.91 -11.32 12.96
CA TYR A 107 10.13 -11.54 12.18
C TYR A 107 11.01 -10.30 12.17
N VAL A 108 12.32 -10.52 12.17
CA VAL A 108 13.34 -9.53 11.77
C VAL A 108 13.60 -9.68 10.27
N TRP A 109 13.42 -8.60 9.51
CA TRP A 109 13.58 -8.59 8.06
C TRP A 109 14.75 -7.72 7.61
N PHE A 110 15.32 -8.05 6.46
CA PHE A 110 16.16 -7.12 5.69
C PHE A 110 15.40 -5.86 5.27
N SER A 111 16.13 -4.77 5.11
CA SER A 111 15.65 -3.50 4.56
C SER A 111 15.01 -3.68 3.19
N ASP A 112 14.03 -2.84 2.85
CA ASP A 112 13.41 -2.81 1.52
C ASP A 112 14.43 -2.48 0.41
N SER A 113 15.58 -1.91 0.76
CA SER A 113 16.69 -1.65 -0.18
C SER A 113 17.63 -2.85 -0.39
N ALA A 114 17.42 -3.96 0.30
CA ALA A 114 18.20 -5.17 0.09
C ALA A 114 17.90 -5.78 -1.28
N PHE A 115 18.93 -6.23 -2.01
CA PHE A 115 18.77 -6.77 -3.37
C PHE A 115 17.72 -7.90 -3.43
N LEU A 116 17.67 -8.78 -2.43
CA LEU A 116 16.70 -9.87 -2.36
C LEU A 116 15.25 -9.33 -2.28
N LYS A 117 15.01 -8.27 -1.49
CA LYS A 117 13.69 -7.64 -1.35
C LYS A 117 13.30 -6.90 -2.63
N GLN A 118 14.25 -6.22 -3.25
CA GLN A 118 14.08 -5.55 -4.53
C GLN A 118 13.75 -6.53 -5.65
N ASN A 119 14.45 -7.66 -5.73
CA ASN A 119 14.19 -8.71 -6.73
C ASN A 119 12.77 -9.28 -6.59
N ARG A 120 12.32 -9.58 -5.36
CA ARG A 120 10.93 -10.01 -5.11
C ARG A 120 9.91 -8.95 -5.49
N GLU A 121 10.22 -7.68 -5.26
CA GLU A 121 9.34 -6.59 -5.65
C GLU A 121 9.29 -6.39 -7.17
N LYS A 122 10.42 -6.53 -7.86
CA LYS A 122 10.50 -6.53 -9.32
C LYS A 122 9.66 -7.66 -9.91
N GLU A 123 9.84 -8.90 -9.43
CA GLU A 123 9.02 -10.07 -9.82
C GLU A 123 7.51 -9.81 -9.63
N LYS A 124 7.12 -9.15 -8.53
CA LYS A 124 5.74 -8.77 -8.25
C LYS A 124 5.19 -7.84 -9.34
N PHE A 125 5.96 -6.83 -9.76
CA PHE A 125 5.54 -5.89 -10.81
C PHE A 125 5.56 -6.51 -12.20
N GLU A 126 6.56 -7.34 -12.52
CA GLU A 126 6.60 -8.12 -13.77
C GLU A 126 5.38 -9.05 -13.91
N LYS A 127 4.90 -9.63 -12.79
CA LYS A 127 3.63 -10.39 -12.79
C LYS A 127 2.43 -9.50 -13.11
N ALA A 128 2.37 -8.28 -12.60
CA ALA A 128 1.30 -7.34 -12.93
C ALA A 128 1.34 -6.91 -14.41
N GLU A 129 2.54 -6.74 -14.99
CA GLU A 129 2.69 -6.47 -16.42
C GLU A 129 2.26 -7.66 -17.29
N LYS A 130 2.62 -8.89 -16.89
CA LYS A 130 2.14 -10.12 -17.56
C LYS A 130 0.62 -10.24 -17.49
N LEU A 131 0.01 -9.83 -16.38
CA LEU A 131 -1.44 -9.78 -16.24
C LEU A 131 -2.06 -8.75 -17.19
N ASP A 132 -1.48 -7.55 -17.34
CA ASP A 132 -2.01 -6.52 -18.27
C ASP A 132 -2.18 -7.06 -19.69
N LYS A 133 -1.21 -7.88 -20.17
CA LYS A 133 -1.25 -8.53 -21.49
C LYS A 133 -2.31 -9.62 -21.61
N LYS A 134 -2.82 -10.15 -20.49
CA LYS A 134 -3.78 -11.26 -20.44
C LYS A 134 -5.13 -10.87 -19.82
N ILE A 135 -5.31 -9.62 -19.41
CA ILE A 135 -6.46 -9.22 -18.59
C ILE A 135 -7.78 -9.51 -19.29
N ALA A 136 -7.90 -9.23 -20.58
CA ALA A 136 -9.11 -9.51 -21.35
C ALA A 136 -9.48 -11.00 -21.37
N ILE A 137 -8.49 -11.90 -21.41
CA ILE A 137 -8.71 -13.36 -21.35
C ILE A 137 -9.19 -13.77 -19.95
N VAL A 138 -8.61 -13.17 -18.91
CA VAL A 138 -8.97 -13.44 -17.51
C VAL A 138 -10.39 -12.92 -17.21
N GLU A 139 -10.72 -11.71 -17.64
CA GLU A 139 -12.05 -11.11 -17.49
C GLU A 139 -13.11 -11.93 -18.23
N LYS A 140 -12.83 -12.31 -19.48
CA LYS A 140 -13.71 -13.20 -20.25
C LYS A 140 -13.96 -14.51 -19.51
N HIS A 141 -12.92 -15.16 -18.99
CA HIS A 141 -13.06 -16.40 -18.24
C HIS A 141 -13.89 -16.24 -16.96
N VAL A 142 -13.71 -15.13 -16.23
CA VAL A 142 -14.51 -14.81 -15.04
C VAL A 142 -15.97 -14.67 -15.44
N LEU A 143 -16.28 -13.88 -16.47
CA LEU A 143 -17.65 -13.62 -16.92
C LEU A 143 -18.35 -14.87 -17.43
N GLU A 144 -17.69 -15.70 -18.25
CA GLU A 144 -18.24 -16.97 -18.74
C GLU A 144 -18.51 -17.95 -17.59
N SER A 145 -17.69 -17.92 -16.54
CA SER A 145 -17.84 -18.82 -15.38
C SER A 145 -18.96 -18.39 -14.42
N LEU A 146 -19.55 -17.20 -14.59
CA LEU A 146 -20.66 -16.73 -13.73
C LEU A 146 -21.92 -17.57 -13.91
N ASP A 147 -22.11 -18.17 -15.08
CA ASP A 147 -23.25 -19.01 -15.44
C ASP A 147 -22.89 -20.51 -15.51
N SER A 148 -21.74 -20.92 -14.95
CA SER A 148 -21.35 -22.34 -14.88
C SER A 148 -22.40 -23.18 -14.16
N GLU A 149 -22.59 -24.45 -14.50
CA GLU A 149 -23.48 -25.35 -13.76
C GLU A 149 -22.91 -25.71 -12.37
N ASP A 150 -21.58 -25.70 -12.23
CA ASP A 150 -20.89 -25.92 -10.97
C ASP A 150 -21.03 -24.70 -10.03
N ILE A 151 -21.69 -24.93 -8.89
CA ILE A 151 -21.92 -23.93 -7.85
C ILE A 151 -20.59 -23.36 -7.32
N GLU A 152 -19.58 -24.19 -7.10
CA GLU A 152 -18.29 -23.72 -6.57
C GLU A 152 -17.57 -22.82 -7.57
N GLN A 153 -17.64 -23.17 -8.85
CA GLN A 153 -17.09 -22.35 -9.92
C GLN A 153 -17.82 -21.02 -10.04
N ARG A 154 -19.17 -21.01 -10.01
CA ARG A 154 -19.95 -19.75 -10.02
C ARG A 154 -19.59 -18.84 -8.85
N LYS A 155 -19.54 -19.39 -7.62
CA LYS A 155 -19.14 -18.63 -6.42
C LYS A 155 -17.74 -18.04 -6.57
N THR A 156 -16.78 -18.85 -6.99
CA THR A 156 -15.39 -18.41 -7.18
C THR A 156 -15.28 -17.33 -8.26
N ALA A 157 -16.04 -17.46 -9.35
CA ALA A 157 -16.11 -16.46 -10.41
C ALA A 157 -16.72 -15.15 -9.92
N THR A 158 -17.81 -15.19 -9.13
CA THR A 158 -18.40 -13.99 -8.52
C THR A 158 -17.41 -13.29 -7.58
N VAL A 159 -16.64 -14.04 -6.76
CA VAL A 159 -15.55 -13.47 -5.94
C VAL A 159 -14.47 -12.82 -6.81
N CYS A 160 -14.06 -13.47 -7.89
CA CYS A 160 -13.07 -12.92 -8.82
C CYS A 160 -13.57 -11.62 -9.46
N TRP A 161 -14.85 -11.57 -9.86
CA TRP A 161 -15.49 -10.37 -10.39
C TRP A 161 -15.48 -9.22 -9.35
N LEU A 162 -15.81 -9.49 -8.09
CA LEU A 162 -15.74 -8.49 -7.01
C LEU A 162 -14.32 -7.93 -6.83
N ILE A 163 -13.30 -8.80 -6.86
CA ILE A 163 -11.90 -8.39 -6.75
C ILE A 163 -11.49 -7.53 -7.95
N LEU A 164 -11.91 -7.91 -9.16
CA LEU A 164 -11.55 -7.23 -10.40
C LEU A 164 -12.27 -5.88 -10.56
N ALA A 165 -13.59 -5.90 -10.48
CA ALA A 165 -14.44 -4.74 -10.74
C ALA A 165 -14.31 -3.69 -9.63
N GLN A 166 -14.25 -4.13 -8.37
CA GLN A 166 -14.23 -3.23 -7.22
C GLN A 166 -12.85 -3.10 -6.57
N ASN A 167 -11.83 -3.81 -7.05
CA ASN A 167 -10.48 -3.76 -6.47
C ASN A 167 -10.44 -4.15 -4.97
N ILE A 168 -11.41 -4.94 -4.49
CA ILE A 168 -11.51 -5.38 -3.10
C ILE A 168 -10.38 -6.36 -2.79
N ARG A 169 -9.88 -6.37 -1.54
CA ARG A 169 -8.87 -7.37 -1.12
C ARG A 169 -9.55 -8.74 -1.03
N VAL A 170 -8.83 -9.80 -1.38
CA VAL A 170 -9.36 -11.18 -1.30
C VAL A 170 -10.08 -11.48 0.02
N GLY A 171 -9.44 -11.19 1.16
CA GLY A 171 -9.98 -11.52 2.49
C GLY A 171 -9.97 -13.03 2.70
N ASP A 172 -9.39 -13.50 3.80
CA ASP A 172 -9.59 -14.87 4.26
C ASP A 172 -10.26 -14.78 5.63
N GLU A 173 -10.89 -15.86 6.07
CA GLU A 173 -11.51 -15.96 7.40
C GLU A 173 -10.51 -15.59 8.50
N LYS A 174 -11.02 -14.96 9.56
CA LYS A 174 -10.24 -14.40 10.66
C LYS A 174 -10.56 -15.11 11.96
N ASP A 175 -9.58 -15.13 12.86
CA ASP A 175 -9.81 -15.56 14.23
C ASP A 175 -10.83 -14.62 14.93
N PRO A 176 -11.73 -15.13 15.81
CA PRO A 176 -12.67 -14.32 16.57
C PRO A 176 -12.01 -13.21 17.43
N ASP A 177 -10.73 -13.38 17.72
CA ASP A 177 -9.89 -12.45 18.48
C ASP A 177 -9.41 -11.22 17.69
N GLU A 178 -9.75 -11.11 16.40
CA GLU A 178 -9.40 -9.98 15.54
C GLU A 178 -10.52 -8.95 15.42
N ALA A 179 -10.18 -7.76 14.91
CA ALA A 179 -11.21 -6.79 14.53
C ALA A 179 -12.07 -7.32 13.37
N ASP A 180 -13.39 -7.21 13.50
CA ASP A 180 -14.36 -7.59 12.47
C ASP A 180 -14.16 -6.72 11.22
N THR A 181 -13.54 -7.34 10.22
CA THR A 181 -13.17 -6.70 8.97
C THR A 181 -13.18 -7.75 7.87
N VAL A 182 -13.68 -7.37 6.70
CA VAL A 182 -13.94 -8.32 5.62
C VAL A 182 -13.17 -8.01 4.34
N GLY A 183 -13.00 -9.02 3.50
CA GLY A 183 -12.61 -8.89 2.10
C GLY A 183 -13.60 -9.64 1.20
N ALA A 184 -13.29 -9.76 -0.08
CA ALA A 184 -14.20 -10.29 -1.10
C ALA A 184 -14.79 -11.67 -0.77
N ILE A 185 -13.99 -12.60 -0.24
CA ILE A 185 -14.46 -13.95 0.15
C ILE A 185 -15.34 -13.89 1.39
N THR A 186 -14.98 -13.07 2.37
CA THR A 186 -15.63 -12.99 3.68
C THR A 186 -16.70 -11.91 3.73
N LEU A 187 -17.23 -11.45 2.59
CA LEU A 187 -18.38 -10.56 2.57
C LEU A 187 -19.60 -11.30 3.16
N ARG A 188 -20.54 -10.54 3.70
CA ARG A 188 -21.74 -11.02 4.39
C ARG A 188 -22.96 -10.31 3.80
N PRO A 189 -24.18 -10.86 3.91
CA PRO A 189 -25.37 -10.28 3.29
C PRO A 189 -25.57 -8.79 3.58
N GLU A 190 -25.31 -8.34 4.81
CA GLU A 190 -25.48 -6.94 5.22
C GLU A 190 -24.51 -5.97 4.55
N HIS A 191 -23.43 -6.47 3.94
CA HIS A 191 -22.41 -5.65 3.29
C HIS A 191 -22.73 -5.27 1.85
N ILE A 192 -23.75 -5.89 1.24
CA ILE A 192 -24.13 -5.66 -0.15
C ILE A 192 -25.64 -5.43 -0.23
N LYS A 193 -26.04 -4.23 -0.65
CA LYS A 193 -27.43 -3.92 -1.01
C LYS A 193 -27.59 -3.93 -2.52
N ILE A 194 -28.67 -4.53 -3.02
CA ILE A 194 -28.98 -4.63 -4.46
C ILE A 194 -30.14 -3.67 -4.77
N GLU A 195 -29.93 -2.74 -5.70
CA GLU A 195 -30.95 -1.81 -6.19
C GLU A 195 -30.98 -1.84 -7.73
N GLY A 196 -31.93 -2.57 -8.31
CA GLY A 196 -31.97 -2.79 -9.76
C GLY A 196 -30.72 -3.56 -10.23
N ASN A 197 -29.94 -2.95 -11.11
CA ASN A 197 -28.66 -3.50 -11.58
C ASN A 197 -27.45 -2.98 -10.79
N THR A 198 -27.66 -2.15 -9.78
CA THR A 198 -26.58 -1.52 -9.01
C THR A 198 -26.38 -2.26 -7.68
N LEU A 199 -25.14 -2.65 -7.39
CA LEU A 199 -24.71 -3.17 -6.10
C LEU A 199 -24.10 -2.03 -5.28
N HIS A 200 -24.58 -1.83 -4.05
CA HIS A 200 -24.03 -0.89 -3.08
C HIS A 200 -23.26 -1.66 -2.01
N PHE A 201 -21.99 -1.32 -1.86
CA PHE A 201 -21.09 -1.93 -0.87
C PHE A 201 -20.92 -0.99 0.31
N ASP A 202 -21.05 -1.52 1.53
CA ASP A 202 -20.69 -0.81 2.76
C ASP A 202 -20.17 -1.78 3.82
N PHE A 203 -18.86 -1.76 4.04
CA PHE A 203 -18.22 -2.66 5.01
C PHE A 203 -16.91 -2.10 5.56
N LEU A 204 -16.42 -2.68 6.65
CA LEU A 204 -15.09 -2.38 7.18
C LEU A 204 -14.06 -3.34 6.58
N GLY A 205 -13.12 -2.80 5.80
CA GLY A 205 -12.02 -3.58 5.22
C GLY A 205 -10.80 -3.66 6.14
N LYS A 206 -9.66 -4.10 5.58
CA LYS A 206 -8.37 -4.12 6.28
C LYS A 206 -8.12 -2.82 7.05
N ASP A 207 -7.62 -2.96 8.28
CA ASP A 207 -7.34 -1.86 9.21
C ASP A 207 -8.59 -1.09 9.67
N SER A 208 -9.78 -1.70 9.52
CA SER A 208 -11.10 -1.12 9.82
C SER A 208 -11.38 0.17 9.06
N VAL A 209 -10.86 0.26 7.83
CA VAL A 209 -11.15 1.35 6.91
C VAL A 209 -12.46 1.05 6.19
N ARG A 210 -13.46 1.93 6.36
CA ARG A 210 -14.77 1.80 5.70
C ARG A 210 -14.61 1.83 4.18
N TRP A 211 -15.27 0.89 3.52
CA TRP A 211 -15.35 0.75 2.09
C TRP A 211 -16.78 1.03 1.66
N VAL A 212 -16.98 2.14 0.96
CA VAL A 212 -18.26 2.50 0.35
C VAL A 212 -18.04 2.64 -1.14
N SER A 213 -18.71 1.81 -1.94
CA SER A 213 -18.64 1.88 -3.40
C SER A 213 -19.94 1.37 -4.03
N GLN A 214 -20.07 1.58 -5.34
CA GLN A 214 -21.16 1.04 -6.12
C GLN A 214 -20.62 0.39 -7.40
N ALA A 215 -21.32 -0.62 -7.89
CA ALA A 215 -20.98 -1.33 -9.12
C ALA A 215 -22.24 -1.65 -9.91
N GLU A 216 -22.19 -1.43 -11.21
CA GLU A 216 -23.16 -2.06 -12.11
C GLU A 216 -22.86 -3.56 -12.21
N ALA A 217 -23.89 -4.37 -12.06
CA ALA A 217 -23.84 -5.82 -12.05
C ALA A 217 -24.75 -6.39 -13.13
N SER A 218 -24.27 -7.46 -13.78
CA SER A 218 -25.10 -8.23 -14.69
C SER A 218 -26.15 -9.06 -13.92
N PRO A 219 -27.24 -9.50 -14.57
CA PRO A 219 -28.21 -10.40 -13.95
C PRO A 219 -27.57 -11.66 -13.35
N SER A 220 -26.52 -12.20 -13.98
CA SER A 220 -25.79 -13.37 -13.46
C SER A 220 -25.09 -13.08 -12.13
N ILE A 221 -24.49 -11.89 -11.97
CA ILE A 221 -23.88 -11.48 -10.69
C ILE A 221 -24.95 -11.32 -9.61
N THR A 222 -26.02 -10.58 -9.90
CA THR A 222 -27.11 -10.35 -8.95
C THR A 222 -27.71 -11.68 -8.49
N ARG A 223 -28.04 -12.57 -9.44
CA ARG A 223 -28.55 -13.91 -9.17
C ARG A 223 -27.60 -14.72 -8.28
N ASN A 224 -26.31 -14.70 -8.55
CA ASN A 224 -25.32 -15.43 -7.77
C ASN A 224 -25.22 -14.88 -6.33
N ILE A 225 -25.20 -13.55 -6.15
CA ILE A 225 -25.16 -12.92 -4.82
C ILE A 225 -26.43 -13.22 -4.03
N GLU A 226 -27.61 -13.11 -4.64
CA GLU A 226 -28.88 -13.44 -4.00
C GLU A 226 -28.97 -14.92 -3.60
N SER A 227 -28.54 -15.81 -4.51
CA SER A 227 -28.50 -17.25 -4.21
C SER A 227 -27.55 -17.58 -3.06
N CYS A 228 -26.40 -16.90 -3.00
CA CYS A 228 -25.46 -17.03 -1.90
C CYS A 228 -26.06 -16.50 -0.58
N SER A 229 -26.72 -15.33 -0.62
CA SER A 229 -27.38 -14.70 0.53
C SER A 229 -28.48 -15.58 1.15
N LYS A 230 -29.23 -16.31 0.32
CA LYS A 230 -30.28 -17.24 0.79
C LYS A 230 -29.74 -18.49 1.49
N THR A 231 -28.48 -18.85 1.24
CA THR A 231 -27.90 -20.13 1.69
C THR A 231 -26.76 -19.99 2.68
N CYS A 232 -26.20 -18.78 2.83
CA CYS A 232 -25.11 -18.53 3.77
C CYS A 232 -25.59 -18.57 5.23
N LYS A 233 -24.69 -19.00 6.11
CA LYS A 233 -24.84 -18.92 7.57
C LYS A 233 -24.16 -17.66 8.10
N GLU A 234 -22.94 -17.38 7.65
CA GLU A 234 -22.13 -16.24 8.07
C GLU A 234 -21.60 -15.47 6.86
N TYR A 235 -20.92 -16.15 5.92
CA TYR A 235 -20.29 -15.51 4.76
C TYR A 235 -21.03 -15.83 3.46
N LEU A 236 -21.18 -14.83 2.58
CA LEU A 236 -21.82 -15.01 1.27
C LEU A 236 -21.16 -16.13 0.47
N PHE A 237 -19.83 -16.21 0.48
CA PHE A 237 -19.07 -17.14 -0.37
C PHE A 237 -18.49 -18.33 0.42
N GLU A 238 -19.27 -18.87 1.37
CA GLU A 238 -18.93 -20.06 2.15
C GLU A 238 -18.39 -21.21 1.28
N GLY A 239 -17.31 -21.82 1.76
CA GLY A 239 -16.57 -22.88 1.07
C GLY A 239 -15.58 -22.38 0.02
N THR A 240 -15.48 -21.06 -0.21
CA THR A 240 -14.45 -20.44 -1.06
C THR A 240 -13.27 -19.98 -0.22
N ASP A 241 -12.04 -20.20 -0.68
CA ASP A 241 -10.84 -19.69 -0.04
C ASP A 241 -9.87 -19.06 -1.07
N SER A 242 -8.81 -18.40 -0.58
CA SER A 242 -7.81 -17.80 -1.46
C SER A 242 -7.07 -18.81 -2.36
N LYS A 243 -7.03 -20.10 -1.99
CA LYS A 243 -6.42 -21.16 -2.81
C LYS A 243 -7.31 -21.51 -3.99
N LYS A 244 -8.63 -21.65 -3.80
CA LYS A 244 -9.63 -21.87 -4.86
C LYS A 244 -9.64 -20.70 -5.84
N VAL A 245 -9.66 -19.46 -5.34
CA VAL A 245 -9.54 -18.25 -6.18
C VAL A 245 -8.23 -18.27 -6.99
N SER A 246 -7.10 -18.56 -6.36
CA SER A 246 -5.81 -18.59 -7.06
C SER A 246 -5.74 -19.73 -8.10
N ARG A 247 -6.34 -20.89 -7.82
CA ARG A 247 -6.41 -22.02 -8.76
C ARG A 247 -7.26 -21.66 -9.97
N PHE A 248 -8.43 -21.07 -9.76
CA PHE A 248 -9.32 -20.59 -10.82
C PHE A 248 -8.59 -19.60 -11.75
N LEU A 249 -7.97 -18.58 -11.18
CA LEU A 249 -7.19 -17.58 -11.95
C LEU A 249 -5.98 -18.19 -12.67
N SER A 250 -5.33 -19.17 -12.05
CA SER A 250 -4.16 -19.82 -12.61
C SER A 250 -4.43 -20.61 -13.89
N GLN A 251 -5.70 -20.96 -14.17
CA GLN A 251 -6.10 -21.61 -15.41
C GLN A 251 -5.81 -20.74 -16.65
N LYS A 252 -5.86 -19.42 -16.51
CA LYS A 252 -5.59 -18.48 -17.62
C LYS A 252 -4.21 -17.83 -17.52
N MET A 253 -3.64 -17.78 -16.32
CA MET A 253 -2.29 -17.28 -16.09
C MET A 253 -1.63 -18.02 -14.92
N PRO A 254 -0.73 -19.00 -15.19
CA PRO A 254 -0.06 -19.76 -14.14
C PRO A 254 0.59 -18.86 -13.08
N GLY A 255 0.30 -19.11 -11.80
CA GLY A 255 0.83 -18.34 -10.67
C GLY A 255 0.13 -16.99 -10.41
N LEU A 256 -0.98 -16.71 -11.11
CA LEU A 256 -1.82 -15.55 -10.83
C LEU A 256 -2.58 -15.74 -9.51
N THR A 257 -2.58 -14.68 -8.71
CA THR A 257 -3.32 -14.62 -7.45
C THR A 257 -4.14 -13.35 -7.39
N ALA A 258 -5.17 -13.32 -6.54
CA ALA A 258 -6.01 -12.14 -6.33
C ALA A 258 -5.22 -10.86 -6.00
N LYS A 259 -4.08 -11.00 -5.30
CA LYS A 259 -3.24 -9.86 -4.90
C LYS A 259 -2.63 -9.12 -6.09
N VAL A 260 -2.40 -9.81 -7.22
CA VAL A 260 -1.78 -9.22 -8.43
C VAL A 260 -2.71 -8.17 -9.06
N PHE A 261 -4.04 -8.38 -9.02
CA PHE A 261 -5.01 -7.43 -9.57
C PHE A 261 -4.91 -6.05 -8.95
N ARG A 262 -4.72 -5.95 -7.63
CA ARG A 262 -4.59 -4.64 -6.97
C ARG A 262 -3.34 -3.89 -7.44
N THR A 263 -2.22 -4.59 -7.60
CA THR A 263 -0.98 -4.01 -8.13
C THR A 263 -1.15 -3.59 -9.59
N TRP A 264 -1.72 -4.46 -10.42
CA TRP A 264 -2.01 -4.16 -11.82
C TRP A 264 -2.94 -2.95 -11.95
N ARG A 265 -4.10 -2.96 -11.29
CA ARG A 265 -5.10 -1.90 -11.41
C ARG A 265 -4.56 -0.54 -10.99
N THR A 266 -3.87 -0.48 -9.85
CA THR A 266 -3.27 0.79 -9.39
C THR A 266 -2.16 1.28 -10.31
N THR A 267 -1.32 0.39 -10.82
CA THR A 267 -0.28 0.73 -11.81
C THR A 267 -0.90 1.23 -13.11
N LYS A 268 -1.94 0.55 -13.61
CA LYS A 268 -2.67 0.91 -14.82
C LYS A 268 -3.36 2.27 -14.70
N THR A 269 -4.03 2.53 -13.57
CA THR A 269 -4.64 3.83 -13.28
C THR A 269 -3.64 4.98 -13.30
N VAL A 270 -2.43 4.78 -12.75
CA VAL A 270 -1.36 5.80 -12.83
C VAL A 270 -0.91 6.00 -14.26
N GLN A 271 -0.65 4.91 -15.00
CA GLN A 271 -0.23 4.97 -16.40
C GLN A 271 -1.25 5.75 -17.26
N GLU A 272 -2.53 5.39 -17.17
CA GLU A 272 -3.63 6.05 -17.91
C GLU A 272 -3.83 7.51 -17.53
N TYR A 273 -3.62 7.87 -16.25
CA TYR A 273 -3.66 9.26 -15.83
C TYR A 273 -2.50 10.04 -16.47
N LEU A 274 -1.27 9.52 -16.35
CA LEU A 274 -0.06 10.18 -16.84
C LEU A 274 -0.05 10.30 -18.37
N ASP A 275 -0.59 9.31 -19.10
CA ASP A 275 -0.71 9.33 -20.56
C ASP A 275 -1.69 10.41 -21.06
N ARG A 276 -2.73 10.71 -20.28
CA ARG A 276 -3.69 11.78 -20.56
C ARG A 276 -3.25 13.15 -20.06
N SER A 277 -2.25 13.20 -19.18
CA SER A 277 -1.73 14.46 -18.66
C SER A 277 -1.14 15.29 -19.80
N LYS A 278 -1.44 16.59 -19.80
CA LYS A 278 -0.97 17.53 -20.83
C LYS A 278 0.40 18.12 -20.52
N VAL A 279 1.01 17.71 -19.40
CA VAL A 279 2.34 18.19 -19.01
C VAL A 279 3.39 17.74 -20.04
N GLY A 280 4.20 18.69 -20.49
CA GLY A 280 5.31 18.52 -21.41
C GLY A 280 6.67 18.84 -20.77
N LYS A 281 7.72 18.84 -21.61
CA LYS A 281 9.10 19.08 -21.17
C LYS A 281 9.33 20.49 -20.64
N GLU A 282 8.72 21.48 -21.28
CA GLU A 282 8.87 22.90 -20.94
C GLU A 282 8.12 23.31 -19.66
N ASP A 283 7.23 22.44 -19.16
CA ASP A 283 6.48 22.76 -17.95
C ASP A 283 7.38 22.79 -16.72
N PRO A 284 7.09 23.69 -15.75
CA PRO A 284 7.87 23.75 -14.53
C PRO A 284 7.83 22.44 -13.72
N GLU A 285 8.95 22.10 -13.08
CA GLU A 285 9.10 20.94 -12.19
C GLU A 285 7.97 20.79 -11.15
N TYR A 286 7.46 21.90 -10.61
CA TYR A 286 6.39 21.86 -9.62
C TYR A 286 5.02 21.45 -10.22
N VAL A 287 4.78 21.72 -11.51
CA VAL A 287 3.59 21.28 -12.24
C VAL A 287 3.68 19.78 -12.52
N LYS A 288 4.82 19.32 -13.08
CA LYS A 288 5.12 17.90 -13.28
C LYS A 288 4.94 17.11 -11.98
N LYS A 289 5.52 17.59 -10.88
CA LYS A 289 5.37 16.98 -9.55
C LYS A 289 3.93 16.94 -9.05
N HIS A 290 3.12 17.96 -9.34
CA HIS A 290 1.70 17.96 -8.99
C HIS A 290 0.96 16.86 -9.76
N GLU A 291 1.15 16.76 -11.08
CA GLU A 291 0.56 15.72 -11.92
C GLU A 291 0.96 14.31 -11.48
N ALA A 292 2.23 14.08 -11.15
CA ALA A 292 2.71 12.80 -10.63
C ALA A 292 1.99 12.39 -9.33
N LYS A 293 1.72 13.36 -8.44
CA LYS A 293 0.98 13.14 -7.19
C LYS A 293 -0.51 12.96 -7.42
N MET A 294 -1.09 13.65 -8.39
CA MET A 294 -2.48 13.46 -8.79
C MET A 294 -2.71 12.06 -9.36
N ALA A 295 -1.79 11.55 -10.19
CA ALA A 295 -1.84 10.17 -10.66
C ALA A 295 -1.81 9.16 -9.49
N ASN A 296 -0.95 9.39 -8.49
CA ASN A 296 -0.91 8.56 -7.28
C ASN A 296 -2.20 8.66 -6.44
N LEU A 297 -2.83 9.84 -6.40
CA LEU A 297 -4.12 10.02 -5.72
C LEU A 297 -5.20 9.15 -6.38
N GLU A 298 -5.27 9.07 -7.70
CA GLU A 298 -6.22 8.18 -8.39
C GLU A 298 -5.98 6.71 -8.03
N ALA A 299 -4.72 6.26 -7.99
CA ALA A 299 -4.41 4.93 -7.48
C ALA A 299 -4.81 4.72 -6.01
N ALA A 300 -4.62 5.73 -5.15
CA ALA A 300 -5.02 5.67 -3.75
C ALA A 300 -6.55 5.58 -3.58
N LYS A 301 -7.31 6.30 -4.41
CA LYS A 301 -8.79 6.21 -4.47
C LYS A 301 -9.24 4.82 -4.88
N VAL A 302 -8.74 4.31 -6.01
CA VAL A 302 -9.07 2.98 -6.53
C VAL A 302 -8.72 1.88 -5.52
N ALA A 303 -7.67 2.04 -4.73
CA ALA A 303 -7.27 1.09 -3.71
C ALA A 303 -7.94 1.30 -2.33
N ASN A 304 -8.80 2.32 -2.19
CA ASN A 304 -9.37 2.81 -0.94
C ASN A 304 -8.33 3.00 0.18
N HIS A 305 -7.18 3.62 -0.15
CA HIS A 305 -6.13 3.94 0.81
C HIS A 305 -6.50 5.19 1.61
N LYS A 306 -7.60 5.12 2.36
CA LYS A 306 -8.04 6.21 3.22
C LYS A 306 -7.20 6.31 4.50
N ARG A 307 -7.22 7.50 5.10
CA ARG A 307 -6.65 7.81 6.41
C ARG A 307 -7.66 8.59 7.24
N LYS A 308 -7.48 8.56 8.56
CA LYS A 308 -8.13 9.52 9.44
C LYS A 308 -7.68 10.93 9.05
N ILE A 309 -8.64 11.83 8.89
CA ILE A 309 -8.37 13.25 8.63
C ILE A 309 -7.60 13.82 9.84
N PRO A 310 -6.42 14.43 9.64
CA PRO A 310 -5.67 15.04 10.73
C PRO A 310 -6.51 16.12 11.43
N ALA A 311 -6.43 16.20 12.77
CA ALA A 311 -7.22 17.16 13.55
C ALA A 311 -6.98 18.63 13.13
N ASN A 312 -5.76 18.95 12.69
CA ASN A 312 -5.36 20.28 12.22
C ASN A 312 -5.50 20.47 10.70
N PHE A 313 -6.24 19.60 10.00
CA PHE A 313 -6.35 19.65 8.55
C PHE A 313 -6.96 20.97 8.06
N ASN A 314 -8.13 21.34 8.61
CA ASN A 314 -8.86 22.56 8.24
C ASN A 314 -8.05 23.82 8.52
N GLU A 315 -7.40 23.89 9.69
CA GLU A 315 -6.52 25.01 10.05
C GLU A 315 -5.36 25.15 9.04
N ARG A 316 -4.71 24.03 8.70
CA ARG A 316 -3.61 24.02 7.74
C ARG A 316 -4.07 24.40 6.34
N LEU A 317 -5.26 23.96 5.91
CA LEU A 317 -5.82 24.32 4.61
C LEU A 317 -6.18 25.81 4.56
N ALA A 318 -6.87 26.32 5.58
CA ALA A 318 -7.22 27.73 5.70
C ALA A 318 -5.96 28.63 5.69
N LYS A 319 -4.88 28.22 6.36
CA LYS A 319 -3.60 28.95 6.31
C LYS A 319 -3.02 29.01 4.89
N LYS A 320 -3.06 27.91 4.13
CA LYS A 320 -2.61 27.88 2.73
C LYS A 320 -3.46 28.78 1.85
N GLU A 321 -4.77 28.75 2.03
CA GLU A 321 -5.72 29.59 1.28
C GLU A 321 -5.53 31.08 1.60
N ALA A 322 -5.32 31.44 2.86
CA ALA A 322 -5.01 32.81 3.26
C ALA A 322 -3.71 33.31 2.63
N THR A 323 -2.64 32.50 2.68
CA THR A 323 -1.37 32.83 2.01
C THR A 323 -1.55 32.98 0.49
N LEU A 324 -2.36 32.13 -0.15
CA LEU A 324 -2.64 32.25 -1.58
C LEU A 324 -3.36 33.57 -1.91
N LYS A 325 -4.38 33.93 -1.13
CA LYS A 325 -5.12 35.20 -1.28
C LYS A 325 -4.20 36.42 -1.11
N GLU A 326 -3.32 36.40 -0.12
CA GLU A 326 -2.33 37.47 0.13
C GLU A 326 -1.36 37.63 -1.05
N LEU A 327 -0.86 36.52 -1.61
CA LEU A 327 0.00 36.56 -2.79
C LEU A 327 -0.75 37.11 -4.01
N GLU A 328 -2.01 36.73 -4.21
CA GLU A 328 -2.86 37.24 -5.29
C GLU A 328 -3.16 38.74 -5.14
N ALA A 329 -3.37 39.23 -3.92
CA ALA A 329 -3.51 40.67 -3.64
C ALA A 329 -2.22 41.43 -3.95
N THR A 330 -1.08 40.92 -3.49
CA THR A 330 0.25 41.49 -3.79
C THR A 330 0.51 41.54 -5.30
N LEU A 331 0.04 40.54 -6.05
CA LEU A 331 0.16 40.52 -7.51
C LEU A 331 -0.63 41.66 -8.15
N LYS A 332 -1.89 41.87 -7.72
CA LYS A 332 -2.73 42.98 -8.22
C LYS A 332 -2.07 44.34 -7.97
N GLU A 333 -1.53 44.55 -6.78
CA GLU A 333 -0.82 45.80 -6.44
C GLU A 333 0.43 46.01 -7.30
N LYS A 334 1.24 44.95 -7.51
CA LYS A 334 2.44 45.05 -8.36
C LYS A 334 2.10 45.31 -9.83
N ILE A 335 1.01 44.72 -10.34
CA ILE A 335 0.50 45.00 -11.69
C ILE A 335 0.09 46.48 -11.80
N ALA A 336 -0.67 46.99 -10.83
CA ALA A 336 -1.07 48.41 -10.79
C ALA A 336 0.14 49.35 -10.76
N GLN A 337 1.21 48.95 -10.05
CA GLN A 337 2.48 49.69 -9.97
C GLN A 337 3.42 49.45 -11.18
N ARG A 338 3.01 48.70 -12.20
CA ARG A 338 3.82 48.31 -13.38
C ARG A 338 5.17 47.68 -13.02
N LYS A 339 5.24 46.96 -11.90
CA LYS A 339 6.44 46.25 -11.43
C LYS A 339 6.53 44.86 -12.06
N LYS A 340 7.74 44.27 -12.09
CA LYS A 340 7.95 42.88 -12.54
C LYS A 340 7.21 41.88 -11.64
N THR A 341 6.50 40.92 -12.26
CA THR A 341 5.60 39.98 -11.56
C THR A 341 5.93 38.50 -11.78
N ASP A 342 6.80 38.14 -12.73
CA ASP A 342 7.02 36.74 -13.16
C ASP A 342 7.31 35.77 -12.00
N ALA A 343 8.20 36.16 -11.08
CA ALA A 343 8.53 35.34 -9.92
C ALA A 343 7.35 35.17 -8.95
N LEU A 344 6.50 36.20 -8.82
CA LEU A 344 5.31 36.15 -7.98
C LEU A 344 4.21 35.28 -8.61
N VAL A 345 4.03 35.36 -9.93
CA VAL A 345 3.11 34.49 -10.68
C VAL A 345 3.50 33.02 -10.50
N LYS A 346 4.79 32.67 -10.67
CA LYS A 346 5.28 31.30 -10.41
C LYS A 346 5.03 30.84 -8.97
N ARG A 347 5.20 31.74 -7.99
CA ARG A 347 4.93 31.43 -6.57
C ARG A 347 3.45 31.21 -6.28
N ILE A 348 2.57 32.00 -6.89
CA ILE A 348 1.11 31.86 -6.80
C ILE A 348 0.68 30.53 -7.41
N ASP A 349 1.17 30.20 -8.60
CA ASP A 349 0.81 28.96 -9.28
C ASP A 349 1.24 27.73 -8.46
N LYS A 350 2.47 27.71 -7.95
CA LYS A 350 2.94 26.68 -7.02
C LYS A 350 2.08 26.58 -5.75
N ALA A 351 1.70 27.70 -5.16
CA ALA A 351 0.85 27.74 -3.96
C ALA A 351 -0.57 27.24 -4.25
N ARG A 352 -1.11 27.56 -5.44
CA ARG A 352 -2.43 27.10 -5.91
C ARG A 352 -2.45 25.59 -6.07
N LEU A 353 -1.46 25.01 -6.76
CA LEU A 353 -1.35 23.57 -6.94
C LEU A 353 -1.14 22.82 -5.62
N ASP A 354 -0.33 23.35 -4.71
CA ASP A 354 -0.11 22.74 -3.40
C ASP A 354 -1.36 22.80 -2.50
N THR A 355 -2.15 23.88 -2.61
CA THR A 355 -3.46 24.01 -1.92
C THR A 355 -4.48 23.04 -2.50
N ASP A 356 -4.58 22.94 -3.83
CA ASP A 356 -5.45 21.99 -4.53
C ASP A 356 -5.13 20.54 -4.12
N LEU A 357 -3.85 20.16 -4.15
CA LEU A 357 -3.41 18.84 -3.74
C LEU A 357 -3.73 18.57 -2.27
N THR A 358 -3.53 19.56 -1.38
CA THR A 358 -3.85 19.41 0.05
C THR A 358 -5.33 19.10 0.24
N ARG A 359 -6.20 19.82 -0.46
CA ARG A 359 -7.65 19.62 -0.45
C ARG A 359 -8.04 18.24 -0.97
N LYS A 360 -7.55 17.87 -2.16
CA LYS A 360 -7.91 16.59 -2.81
C LYS A 360 -7.36 15.35 -2.09
N THR A 361 -6.31 15.50 -1.28
CA THR A 361 -5.69 14.41 -0.52
C THR A 361 -6.13 14.36 0.94
N GLU A 362 -7.16 15.10 1.34
CA GLU A 362 -7.70 15.14 2.71
C GLU A 362 -7.82 13.73 3.32
N GLU A 363 -8.64 12.90 2.68
CA GLU A 363 -8.96 11.55 3.15
C GLU A 363 -7.96 10.48 2.74
N TYR A 364 -6.97 10.77 1.89
CA TYR A 364 -6.16 9.73 1.22
C TYR A 364 -4.70 9.69 1.68
N ASN A 365 -4.17 8.47 1.83
CA ASN A 365 -2.76 8.19 2.11
C ASN A 365 -2.02 7.77 0.84
N LEU A 366 -1.30 8.74 0.26
CA LEU A 366 -0.50 8.55 -0.95
C LEU A 366 0.76 7.70 -0.75
N GLY A 367 1.22 7.51 0.49
CA GLY A 367 2.43 6.75 0.77
C GLY A 367 2.25 5.26 0.55
N THR A 368 1.08 4.72 0.90
CA THR A 368 0.79 3.28 0.79
C THR A 368 0.77 2.82 -0.67
N SER A 369 0.06 3.54 -1.55
CA SER A 369 0.01 3.25 -2.99
C SER A 369 1.39 3.38 -3.62
N LEU A 370 2.07 4.51 -3.38
CA LEU A 370 3.39 4.80 -3.97
C LEU A 370 4.47 3.79 -3.55
N LYS A 371 4.46 3.37 -2.29
CA LYS A 371 5.48 2.46 -1.77
C LYS A 371 5.30 1.03 -2.28
N SER A 372 4.08 0.55 -2.45
CA SER A 372 3.84 -0.90 -2.50
C SER A 372 2.99 -1.39 -3.68
N TYR A 373 2.21 -0.54 -4.34
CA TYR A 373 1.20 -0.96 -5.31
C TYR A 373 1.45 -0.45 -6.73
N ILE A 374 2.11 0.70 -6.88
CA ILE A 374 2.43 1.27 -8.19
C ILE A 374 3.83 0.83 -8.62
N ASP A 375 3.94 0.31 -9.84
CA ASP A 375 5.24 0.02 -10.45
C ASP A 375 6.04 1.32 -10.68
N PRO A 376 7.25 1.48 -10.09
CA PRO A 376 8.07 2.67 -10.31
C PRO A 376 8.46 2.89 -11.77
N ILE A 377 8.48 1.85 -12.62
CA ILE A 377 8.81 1.97 -14.05
C ILE A 377 7.83 2.89 -14.78
N VAL A 378 6.55 2.91 -14.38
CA VAL A 378 5.55 3.82 -14.97
C VAL A 378 5.98 5.28 -14.79
N TYR A 379 6.43 5.64 -13.57
CA TYR A 379 6.94 6.98 -13.30
C TYR A 379 8.27 7.25 -14.01
N VAL A 380 9.16 6.26 -14.13
CA VAL A 380 10.44 6.40 -14.88
C VAL A 380 10.17 6.72 -16.35
N LYS A 381 9.29 5.96 -17.01
CA LYS A 381 8.94 6.17 -18.42
C LYS A 381 8.32 7.56 -18.64
N TRP A 382 7.36 7.92 -17.80
CA TRP A 382 6.73 9.24 -17.89
C TRP A 382 7.72 10.36 -17.61
N ALA A 383 8.57 10.23 -16.58
CA ALA A 383 9.57 11.22 -16.21
C ALA A 383 10.59 11.46 -17.33
N ASN A 384 11.04 10.40 -18.01
CA ASN A 384 11.92 10.52 -19.17
C ASN A 384 11.23 11.24 -20.35
N LYS A 385 9.92 11.00 -20.56
CA LYS A 385 9.13 11.65 -21.63
C LYS A 385 9.02 13.15 -21.41
N VAL A 386 8.80 13.58 -20.16
CA VAL A 386 8.55 14.98 -19.81
C VAL A 386 9.76 15.68 -19.17
N ASP A 387 10.93 15.04 -19.17
CA ASP A 387 12.14 15.54 -18.51
C ASP A 387 11.87 16.00 -17.06
N PHE A 388 11.40 15.06 -16.23
CA PHE A 388 11.10 15.29 -14.82
C PHE A 388 12.14 14.63 -13.91
N ASP A 389 12.67 15.38 -12.94
CA ASP A 389 13.58 14.80 -11.95
C ASP A 389 12.82 14.04 -10.86
N LEU A 390 12.87 12.71 -10.91
CA LEU A 390 12.24 11.84 -9.91
C LEU A 390 12.82 12.00 -8.49
N ASP A 391 13.97 12.65 -8.31
CA ASP A 391 14.45 13.05 -6.99
C ASP A 391 13.53 14.04 -6.30
N ASN A 392 12.79 14.85 -7.08
CA ASN A 392 11.78 15.76 -6.57
C ASN A 392 10.49 15.05 -6.14
N PHE A 393 10.30 13.77 -6.51
CA PHE A 393 9.10 13.00 -6.22
C PHE A 393 9.32 11.91 -5.18
N TYR A 394 10.31 11.04 -5.38
CA TYR A 394 10.63 9.96 -4.46
C TYR A 394 11.52 10.43 -3.30
N SER A 395 11.14 10.07 -2.08
CA SER A 395 12.00 10.27 -0.91
C SER A 395 13.29 9.44 -1.01
N LYS A 396 14.36 9.84 -0.31
CA LYS A 396 15.63 9.10 -0.28
C LYS A 396 15.45 7.60 0.00
N THR A 397 14.55 7.24 0.92
CA THR A 397 14.24 5.84 1.24
C THR A 397 13.56 5.12 0.08
N LEU A 398 12.61 5.75 -0.59
CA LEU A 398 11.95 5.15 -1.77
C LEU A 398 12.91 5.04 -2.95
N ARG A 399 13.82 5.98 -3.13
CA ARG A 399 14.87 5.88 -4.16
C ARG A 399 15.80 4.70 -3.93
N LYS A 400 16.24 4.50 -2.69
CA LYS A 400 17.00 3.30 -2.32
C LYS A 400 16.20 2.01 -2.53
N LYS A 401 14.91 2.02 -2.20
CA LYS A 401 14.02 0.87 -2.41
C LYS A 401 13.86 0.54 -3.89
N PHE A 402 13.67 1.55 -4.74
CA PHE A 402 13.41 1.40 -6.17
C PHE A 402 14.66 1.61 -7.04
N SER A 403 15.88 1.48 -6.50
CA SER A 403 17.11 1.72 -7.24
C SER A 403 17.18 0.85 -8.51
N TRP A 404 16.75 -0.41 -8.42
CA TRP A 404 16.63 -1.33 -9.55
C TRP A 404 15.81 -0.80 -10.75
N ALA A 405 14.88 0.14 -10.52
CA ALA A 405 14.08 0.79 -11.54
C ALA A 405 14.63 2.18 -11.91
N LEU A 406 15.08 2.97 -10.93
CA LEU A 406 15.53 4.35 -11.12
C LEU A 406 16.94 4.48 -11.70
N GLU A 407 17.82 3.52 -11.47
CA GLU A 407 19.21 3.52 -11.95
C GLU A 407 19.33 3.06 -13.41
N ARG A 408 18.22 2.58 -14.01
CA ARG A 408 18.15 2.32 -15.45
C ARG A 408 18.09 3.64 -16.23
N LYS A 409 19.16 4.43 -16.15
CA LYS A 409 19.53 5.40 -17.19
C LYS A 409 20.34 4.63 -18.23
N GLY A 410 19.65 4.12 -19.23
CA GLY A 410 20.21 3.49 -20.42
C GLY A 410 19.36 3.88 -21.60
#